data_AF-A0A060XG40-F1
#
_entry.id   AF-A0A060XG40-F1
#
_cell.length_a   1.000
_cell.length_b   1.000
_cell.length_c   1.000
_cell.angle_alpha   90.00
_cell.angle_beta   90.00
_cell.angle_gamma   90.00
#
_symmetry.space_group_name_H-M   'P 1'
#
loop_
_entity.id
_entity.type
_entity.pdbx_description
1 polymer ?
#
loop_
_entity_poly.entity_id
_entity_poly.type
_entity_poly.pdbx_seq_one_letter_code
_entity_poly.pdbx_strand_id
1 'polypeptide(L)'
;MKVMIALLLSTLCFEVLNAQCPEANALKDADGVKLCARMFEDSHYYYEQSCGGEYLDAYPGEDVPIIPWRWNNRISSLVVSRGCSLTVWKYTKKRGSKSKFGAGIKYRLKETMQGLFGDWENDISGYYCVC
;
A
#
# COMPACT_ATOMS: atom_id res chain seq x y z
N MET A 1 -23.85 -46.78 -31.20
CA MET A 1 -22.81 -45.73 -31.11
C MET A 1 -23.50 -44.39 -30.96
N LYS A 2 -23.50 -43.79 -29.77
CA LYS A 2 -24.00 -42.43 -29.54
C LYS A 2 -22.91 -41.68 -28.77
N VAL A 3 -22.45 -40.61 -29.40
CA VAL A 3 -21.28 -39.82 -29.06
C VAL A 3 -21.51 -39.06 -27.76
N MET A 4 -20.51 -39.08 -26.88
CA MET A 4 -20.44 -38.32 -25.65
C MET A 4 -20.22 -36.83 -25.93
N ILE A 5 -20.85 -35.95 -25.16
CA ILE A 5 -20.31 -34.61 -24.87
C ILE A 5 -20.61 -34.29 -23.40
N ALA A 6 -19.61 -34.51 -22.55
CA ALA A 6 -19.60 -34.02 -21.18
C ALA A 6 -19.15 -32.55 -21.19
N LEU A 7 -20.05 -31.62 -20.88
CA LEU A 7 -19.74 -30.20 -20.71
C LEU A 7 -19.15 -29.97 -19.30
N LEU A 8 -17.83 -29.98 -19.20
CA LEU A 8 -17.09 -29.45 -18.06
C LEU A 8 -17.13 -27.91 -18.13
N LEU A 9 -18.04 -27.31 -17.35
CA LEU A 9 -18.04 -25.88 -17.07
C LEU A 9 -16.91 -25.56 -16.09
N SER A 10 -15.71 -25.31 -16.62
CA SER A 10 -14.63 -24.66 -15.87
C SER A 10 -15.03 -23.21 -15.62
N THR A 11 -15.52 -22.91 -14.41
CA THR A 11 -15.69 -21.56 -13.91
C THR A 11 -14.31 -20.90 -13.77
N LEU A 12 -13.85 -20.28 -14.85
CA LEU A 12 -12.81 -19.26 -14.79
C LEU A 12 -13.43 -18.09 -14.01
N CYS A 13 -13.20 -18.06 -12.69
CA CYS A 13 -13.31 -16.83 -11.93
C CYS A 13 -12.26 -15.87 -12.48
N PHE A 14 -12.65 -15.06 -13.47
CA PHE A 14 -12.00 -13.79 -13.71
C PHE A 14 -12.28 -12.96 -12.46
N GLU A 15 -11.36 -12.98 -11.49
CA GLU A 15 -11.29 -11.93 -10.50
C GLU A 15 -11.05 -10.65 -11.28
N VAL A 16 -12.12 -9.89 -11.47
CA VAL A 16 -12.01 -8.49 -11.86
C VAL A 16 -11.10 -7.87 -10.83
N LEU A 17 -9.89 -7.45 -11.22
CA LEU A 17 -8.98 -6.64 -10.43
C LEU A 17 -9.68 -5.29 -10.13
N ASN A 18 -10.67 -5.30 -9.25
CA ASN A 18 -11.07 -4.11 -8.51
C ASN A 18 -10.07 -4.02 -7.38
N ALA A 19 -9.13 -3.06 -7.46
CA ALA A 19 -8.09 -2.93 -6.46
C ALA A 19 -8.72 -2.56 -5.10
N GLN A 20 -9.00 -3.59 -4.31
CA GLN A 20 -9.62 -3.49 -3.01
C GLN A 20 -8.49 -3.53 -1.99
N CYS A 21 -8.07 -2.34 -1.55
CA CYS A 21 -7.06 -2.17 -0.50
C CYS A 21 -7.27 -3.21 0.61
N PRO A 22 -6.20 -3.89 1.06
CA PRO A 22 -6.33 -4.87 2.12
C PRO A 22 -6.87 -4.22 3.40
N GLU A 23 -7.73 -4.95 4.11
CA GLU A 23 -8.23 -4.55 5.41
C GLU A 23 -7.07 -4.37 6.40
N ALA A 24 -7.05 -3.22 7.10
CA ALA A 24 -6.01 -2.90 8.10
C ALA A 24 -5.91 -3.91 9.26
N ASN A 25 -6.92 -4.77 9.45
CA ASN A 25 -6.91 -5.83 10.46
C ASN A 25 -6.23 -7.12 10.01
N ALA A 26 -6.23 -7.35 8.71
CA ALA A 26 -5.81 -8.61 8.11
C ALA A 26 -4.49 -8.46 7.35
N LEU A 27 -3.80 -7.32 7.51
CA LEU A 27 -2.59 -7.02 6.76
C LEU A 27 -1.42 -7.91 7.22
N LYS A 28 -1.09 -8.87 6.37
CA LYS A 28 -0.04 -9.86 6.54
C LYS A 28 0.73 -10.06 5.24
N ASP A 29 1.97 -10.53 5.35
CA ASP A 29 2.73 -10.97 4.18
C ASP A 29 2.28 -12.36 3.70
N ALA A 30 2.97 -12.90 2.70
CA ALA A 30 2.68 -14.21 2.12
C ALA A 30 2.87 -15.37 3.12
N ASP A 31 3.75 -15.20 4.10
CA ASP A 31 4.05 -16.19 5.14
C ASP A 31 3.12 -16.04 6.37
N GLY A 32 2.21 -15.06 6.34
CA GLY A 32 1.25 -14.78 7.41
C GLY A 32 1.81 -13.94 8.56
N VAL A 33 3.00 -13.37 8.41
CA VAL A 33 3.61 -12.45 9.37
C VAL A 33 2.86 -11.12 9.35
N LYS A 34 2.61 -10.56 10.53
CA LYS A 34 1.94 -9.26 10.67
C LYS A 34 2.81 -8.16 10.05
N LEU A 35 2.22 -7.40 9.13
CA LEU A 35 2.82 -6.18 8.59
C LEU A 35 2.43 -4.96 9.44
N CYS A 36 3.31 -3.96 9.48
CA CYS A 36 3.00 -2.68 10.08
C CYS A 36 2.28 -1.76 9.09
N ALA A 37 2.75 -1.71 7.85
CA ALA A 37 2.08 -1.02 6.76
C ALA A 37 2.41 -1.69 5.41
N ARG A 38 1.55 -1.49 4.42
CA ARG A 38 1.80 -1.79 3.01
C ARG A 38 1.60 -0.51 2.21
N MET A 39 2.60 -0.15 1.41
CA MET A 39 2.65 1.06 0.61
C MET A 39 2.57 0.66 -0.87
N PHE A 40 1.63 1.23 -1.62
CA PHE A 40 1.33 0.84 -3.00
C PHE A 40 1.79 1.93 -3.97
N GLU A 41 2.17 1.51 -5.17
CA GLU A 41 2.60 2.44 -6.21
C GLU A 41 1.43 3.20 -6.84
N ASP A 42 0.24 2.59 -6.92
CA ASP A 42 -0.89 3.19 -7.65
C ASP A 42 -2.05 3.56 -6.73
N SER A 43 -2.60 4.74 -7.01
CA SER A 43 -3.83 5.27 -6.45
C SER A 43 -4.77 5.63 -7.60
N HIS A 44 -6.07 5.57 -7.36
CA HIS A 44 -7.06 5.86 -8.38
C HIS A 44 -8.00 6.99 -7.96
N TYR A 45 -8.71 7.56 -8.93
CA TYR A 45 -9.74 8.57 -8.65
C TYR A 45 -10.88 8.00 -7.80
N TYR A 46 -11.32 6.79 -8.13
CA TYR A 46 -12.26 6.00 -7.33
C TYR A 46 -11.49 5.25 -6.23
N TYR A 47 -11.85 5.47 -4.96
CA TYR A 47 -11.11 4.93 -3.81
C TYR A 47 -11.08 3.40 -3.78
N GLU A 48 -12.17 2.78 -4.20
CA GLU A 48 -12.34 1.33 -4.33
C GLU A 48 -11.48 0.70 -5.45
N GLN A 49 -10.71 1.51 -6.18
CA GLN A 49 -9.76 1.08 -7.21
C GLN A 49 -8.32 1.52 -6.87
N SER A 50 -8.06 2.04 -5.67
CA SER A 50 -6.72 2.36 -5.17
C SER A 50 -6.01 1.12 -4.60
N CYS A 51 -4.76 1.27 -4.14
CA CYS A 51 -3.91 0.17 -3.70
C CYS A 51 -3.62 -0.83 -4.82
N GLY A 52 -3.38 -0.30 -6.02
CA GLY A 52 -2.99 -1.06 -7.20
C GLY A 52 -1.48 -1.15 -7.38
N GLY A 53 -1.08 -1.87 -8.43
CA GLY A 53 0.31 -2.04 -8.83
C GLY A 53 1.13 -2.88 -7.85
N GLU A 54 2.44 -2.71 -7.90
CA GLU A 54 3.39 -3.24 -6.92
C GLU A 54 3.18 -2.60 -5.53
N TYR A 55 3.72 -3.27 -4.51
CA TYR A 55 3.69 -2.79 -3.13
C TYR A 55 5.03 -3.00 -2.42
N LEU A 56 5.28 -2.15 -1.43
CA LEU A 56 6.37 -2.23 -0.47
C LEU A 56 5.80 -2.49 0.92
N ASP A 57 6.22 -3.60 1.51
CA ASP A 57 5.86 -3.97 2.87
C ASP A 57 6.81 -3.33 3.87
N ALA A 58 6.24 -2.82 4.96
CA ALA A 58 6.96 -2.34 6.13
C ALA A 58 6.62 -3.22 7.34
N TYR A 59 7.65 -3.75 7.97
CA TYR A 59 7.52 -4.61 9.15
C TYR A 59 7.45 -3.80 10.44
N PRO A 60 6.88 -4.36 11.53
CA PRO A 60 6.87 -3.72 12.83
C PRO A 60 8.30 -3.40 13.32
N GLY A 61 8.54 -2.15 13.70
CA GLY A 61 9.84 -1.67 14.18
C GLY A 61 10.84 -1.34 13.05
N GLU A 62 10.45 -1.51 11.79
CA GLU A 62 11.34 -1.27 10.66
C GLU A 62 11.64 0.23 10.50
N ASP A 63 12.93 0.54 10.47
CA ASP A 63 13.46 1.89 10.32
C ASP A 63 14.28 2.01 9.04
N VAL A 64 13.68 2.65 8.03
CA VAL A 64 14.24 2.79 6.69
C VAL A 64 14.50 4.27 6.41
N PRO A 65 15.67 4.81 6.81
CA PRO A 65 16.02 6.21 6.54
C PRO A 65 16.23 6.49 5.06
N ILE A 66 16.52 5.46 4.25
CA ILE A 66 16.70 5.56 2.79
C ILE A 66 15.92 4.40 2.18
N ILE A 67 14.79 4.70 1.54
CA ILE A 67 13.97 3.69 0.85
C ILE A 67 14.73 3.10 -0.35
N PRO A 68 14.47 1.83 -0.75
CA PRO A 68 15.06 1.28 -1.97
C PRO A 68 14.82 2.20 -3.18
N TRP A 69 15.83 2.35 -4.05
CA TRP A 69 15.78 3.32 -5.15
C TRP A 69 14.54 3.19 -6.04
N ARG A 70 14.07 1.96 -6.31
CA ARG A 70 12.85 1.67 -7.10
C ARG A 70 11.58 2.28 -6.49
N TRP A 71 11.57 2.53 -5.19
CA TRP A 71 10.41 2.98 -4.42
C TRP A 71 10.47 4.46 -4.04
N ASN A 72 11.63 5.10 -4.22
CA ASN A 72 11.77 6.51 -3.94
C ASN A 72 10.81 7.31 -4.82
N ASN A 73 9.95 8.12 -4.19
CA ASN A 73 8.98 8.97 -4.90
C ASN A 73 8.00 8.18 -5.79
N ARG A 74 7.57 7.00 -5.35
CA ARG A 74 6.62 6.14 -6.10
C ARG A 74 5.34 5.78 -5.35
N ILE A 75 5.30 6.00 -4.03
CA ILE A 75 4.15 5.59 -3.22
C ILE A 75 3.01 6.60 -3.39
N SER A 76 1.81 6.11 -3.68
CA SER A 76 0.60 6.93 -3.90
C SER A 76 -0.59 6.53 -3.02
N SER A 77 -0.58 5.33 -2.45
CA SER A 77 -1.58 4.89 -1.49
C SER A 77 -0.96 3.96 -0.45
N LEU A 78 -1.57 3.84 0.73
CA LEU A 78 -1.03 2.99 1.79
C LEU A 78 -2.11 2.46 2.74
N VAL A 79 -1.80 1.34 3.39
CA VAL A 79 -2.60 0.74 4.46
C VAL A 79 -1.70 0.56 5.67
N VAL A 80 -2.14 1.06 6.82
CA VAL A 80 -1.45 0.86 8.11
C VAL A 80 -2.27 -0.09 8.97
N SER A 81 -1.61 -1.10 9.52
CA SER A 81 -2.23 -2.09 10.39
C SER A 81 -2.86 -1.48 11.65
N ARG A 82 -3.90 -2.11 12.18
CA ARG A 82 -4.44 -1.73 13.50
C ARG A 82 -3.38 -1.82 14.60
N GLY A 83 -3.37 -0.79 15.46
CA GLY A 83 -2.38 -0.62 16.53
C GLY A 83 -1.02 -0.10 16.06
N CYS A 84 -0.82 0.12 14.76
CA CYS A 84 0.43 0.60 14.21
C CYS A 84 0.34 2.06 13.74
N SER A 85 1.50 2.67 13.52
CA SER A 85 1.64 3.96 12.86
C SER A 85 2.88 4.00 11.98
N LEU A 86 2.72 4.57 10.79
CA LEU A 86 3.78 4.76 9.81
C LEU A 86 4.15 6.24 9.78
N THR A 87 5.41 6.56 10.08
CA THR A 87 5.96 7.90 9.85
C THR A 87 6.75 7.88 8.57
N VAL A 88 6.54 8.88 7.71
CA VAL A 88 7.26 9.02 6.43
C VAL A 88 7.96 10.36 6.35
N TRP A 89 9.00 10.43 5.53
CA TRP A 89 9.78 11.64 5.27
C TRP A 89 9.93 11.88 3.78
N LYS A 90 9.88 13.17 3.41
CA LYS A 90 10.05 13.64 2.04
C LYS A 90 11.45 13.38 1.49
N TYR A 91 12.48 13.56 2.31
CA TYR A 91 13.85 13.37 1.89
C TYR A 91 14.51 12.22 2.63
N THR A 92 15.45 11.57 1.94
CA THR A 92 16.31 10.54 2.51
C THR A 92 17.04 11.02 3.77
N LYS A 93 17.41 10.05 4.61
CA LYS A 93 17.99 10.23 5.93
C LYS A 93 17.03 10.96 6.90
N LYS A 94 15.72 10.73 6.73
CA LYS A 94 14.64 11.29 7.57
C LYS A 94 14.64 12.82 7.64
N ARG A 95 14.82 13.48 6.50
CA ARG A 95 14.89 14.95 6.41
C ARG A 95 13.65 15.54 5.75
N GLY A 96 13.49 16.86 5.88
CA GLY A 96 12.39 17.61 5.27
C GLY A 96 11.08 17.42 6.01
N SER A 97 9.98 17.59 5.27
CA SER A 97 8.62 17.37 5.77
C SER A 97 8.44 15.92 6.23
N LYS A 98 7.65 15.74 7.28
CA LYS A 98 7.28 14.42 7.80
C LYS A 98 5.77 14.35 8.04
N SER A 99 5.20 13.17 7.86
CA SER A 99 3.80 12.90 8.20
C SER A 99 3.70 11.58 8.95
N LYS A 100 2.69 11.48 9.82
CA LYS A 100 2.38 10.26 10.57
C LYS A 100 0.99 9.77 10.17
N PHE A 101 0.95 8.57 9.63
CA PHE A 101 -0.28 7.85 9.30
C PHE A 101 -0.60 6.87 10.42
N GLY A 102 -1.80 6.97 10.98
CA GLY A 102 -2.34 5.97 11.91
C GLY A 102 -2.97 4.80 11.15
N ALA A 103 -3.45 3.81 11.92
CA ALA A 103 -4.16 2.66 11.40
C ALA A 103 -5.30 3.03 10.43
N GLY A 104 -5.43 2.23 9.37
CA GLY A 104 -6.46 2.40 8.35
C GLY A 104 -5.89 2.56 6.94
N ILE A 105 -6.78 2.89 6.01
CA ILE A 105 -6.46 2.99 4.59
C ILE A 105 -6.32 4.48 4.23
N LYS A 106 -5.27 4.79 3.46
CA LYS A 106 -5.10 6.06 2.76
C LYS A 106 -5.14 5.77 1.27
N TYR A 107 -6.33 5.91 0.71
CA TYR A 107 -6.60 5.60 -0.69
C TYR A 107 -5.80 6.46 -1.65
N ARG A 108 -5.51 7.72 -1.31
CA ARG A 108 -4.79 8.67 -2.16
C ARG A 108 -3.92 9.59 -1.31
N LEU A 109 -2.61 9.53 -1.52
CA LEU A 109 -1.67 10.41 -0.83
C LEU A 109 -1.72 11.84 -1.37
N LYS A 110 -2.20 12.02 -2.61
CA LYS A 110 -2.51 13.33 -3.18
C LYS A 110 -3.48 14.18 -2.35
N GLU A 111 -4.28 13.57 -1.49
CA GLU A 111 -5.22 14.27 -0.60
C GLU A 111 -4.59 14.62 0.76
N THR A 112 -3.39 14.12 1.03
CA THR A 112 -2.65 14.41 2.25
C THR A 112 -1.63 15.50 1.95
N MET A 113 -1.88 16.71 2.46
CA MET A 113 -1.00 17.86 2.22
C MET A 113 0.30 17.79 3.03
N GLN A 114 1.39 18.37 2.48
CA GLN A 114 2.68 18.55 3.15
C GLN A 114 2.84 19.92 3.83
N GLY A 115 1.73 20.60 4.12
CA GLY A 115 1.71 21.99 4.58
C GLY A 115 0.92 22.86 3.60
N LEU A 116 1.45 24.04 3.27
CA LEU A 116 0.79 24.98 2.36
C LEU A 116 0.94 24.60 0.88
N PHE A 117 2.00 23.87 0.52
CA PHE A 117 2.29 23.46 -0.85
C PHE A 117 2.65 21.97 -0.89
N GLY A 118 2.14 21.30 -1.93
CA GLY A 118 2.43 19.90 -2.20
C GLY A 118 1.64 18.92 -1.33
N ASP A 119 1.67 17.68 -1.77
CA ASP A 119 1.01 16.54 -1.15
C ASP A 119 1.99 15.37 -1.06
N TRP A 120 1.54 14.25 -0.51
CA TRP A 120 2.38 13.07 -0.30
C TRP A 120 2.43 12.10 -1.49
N GLU A 121 1.72 12.41 -2.58
CA GLU A 121 1.75 11.60 -3.80
C GLU A 121 3.17 11.54 -4.34
N ASN A 122 3.73 10.33 -4.48
CA ASN A 122 5.04 10.14 -5.10
C ASN A 122 6.16 10.97 -4.45
N ASP A 123 6.12 11.15 -3.13
CA ASP A 123 7.05 12.05 -2.43
C ASP A 123 7.60 11.47 -1.11
N ILE A 124 7.57 10.14 -0.97
CA ILE A 124 8.16 9.42 0.16
C ILE A 124 9.56 8.90 -0.20
N SER A 125 10.55 9.25 0.63
CA SER A 125 11.95 8.83 0.49
C SER A 125 12.51 8.06 1.70
N GLY A 126 11.74 7.97 2.79
CA GLY A 126 12.12 7.22 3.99
C GLY A 126 10.93 7.03 4.90
N TYR A 127 10.97 5.99 5.72
CA TYR A 127 9.87 5.66 6.64
C TYR A 127 10.36 4.98 7.92
N TYR A 128 9.48 4.96 8.91
CA TYR A 128 9.65 4.27 10.17
C TYR A 128 8.27 3.80 10.62
N CYS A 129 8.14 2.51 10.89
CA CYS A 129 6.86 1.90 11.25
C CYS A 129 6.92 1.31 12.66
N VAL A 130 5.96 1.71 13.50
CA VAL A 130 5.87 1.26 14.89
C VAL A 130 4.49 0.70 15.19
N CYS A 131 4.47 -0.45 15.86
CA CYS A 131 3.34 -1.06 16.55
C CYS A 131 3.78 -1.27 18.00
#